data_AF-A0A0L6WES2-F1
#
_entry.id   AF-A0A0L6WES2-F1
#
_cell.length_a   1.000
_cell.length_b   1.000
_cell.length_c   1.000
_cell.angle_alpha   90.00
_cell.angle_beta   90.00
_cell.angle_gamma   90.00
#
_symmetry.space_group_name_H-M   'P 1'
#
loop_
_entity.id
_entity.type
_entity.pdbx_description
1 polymer ?
#
loop_
_entity_poly.entity_id
_entity_poly.type
_entity_poly.pdbx_seq_one_letter_code
_entity_poly.pdbx_strand_id
1 'polypeptide(L)' 'MNRQAPASPEKLCIWQQNVWKSDIAQAAMLNTACPEDWDMLAIQEPYLDHLGNTKASSYWRVVYPRDHCHDRSSRS' A
#
# COMPACT_ATOMS: atom_id res chain seq x y z
N MET A 1 23.14 -16.79 -2.23
CA MET A 1 22.00 -16.28 -3.03
C MET A 1 22.34 -14.87 -3.48
N ASN A 2 22.81 -14.71 -4.72
CA ASN A 2 23.11 -13.40 -5.28
C ASN A 2 21.78 -12.74 -5.66
N ARG A 3 21.32 -11.76 -4.87
CA ARG A 3 20.29 -10.83 -5.32
C ARG A 3 20.94 -9.90 -6.33
N GLN A 4 20.86 -10.24 -7.62
CA GLN A 4 21.02 -9.22 -8.65
C GLN A 4 19.97 -8.14 -8.37
N ALA A 5 20.41 -6.90 -8.19
CA ALA A 5 19.48 -5.78 -8.17
C ALA A 5 18.74 -5.80 -9.51
N PRO A 6 17.39 -5.74 -9.52
CA PRO A 6 16.67 -5.64 -10.78
C PRO A 6 17.20 -4.42 -11.54
N ALA A 7 17.36 -4.56 -12.85
CA ALA A 7 17.63 -3.42 -13.71
C ALA A 7 16.57 -2.34 -13.44
N SER A 8 16.96 -1.06 -13.41
CA SER A 8 16.02 0.04 -13.20
C SER A 8 14.84 -0.13 -14.17
N PRO A 9 13.59 -0.17 -13.69
CA PRO A 9 12.46 -0.42 -14.57
C PRO A 9 12.38 0.69 -15.63
N GLU A 10 12.30 0.31 -16.91
CA GLU A 10 12.17 1.28 -18.03
C GLU A 10 10.88 2.11 -17.92
N LYS A 11 9.90 1.60 -17.16
CA LYS A 11 8.60 2.21 -16.93
C LYS A 11 8.15 1.96 -15.51
N LEU A 12 7.71 3.02 -14.82
CA LEU A 12 7.06 2.93 -13.52
C LEU A 12 5.59 2.53 -13.68
N CYS A 13 5.19 1.41 -13.06
CA CYS A 13 3.83 0.88 -13.07
C CYS A 13 3.16 1.08 -11.70
N ILE A 14 2.12 1.91 -11.66
CA ILE A 14 1.36 2.23 -10.44
C ILE A 14 -0.08 1.77 -10.60
N TRP A 15 -0.56 0.93 -9.68
CA TRP A 15 -1.97 0.62 -9.55
C TRP A 15 -2.60 1.58 -8.54
N GLN A 16 -3.56 2.38 -8.98
CA GLN A 16 -4.39 3.21 -8.10
C GLN A 16 -5.81 2.65 -7.94
N GLN A 17 -6.31 2.53 -6.70
CA GLN A 17 -7.66 2.03 -6.42
C GLN A 17 -8.25 2.62 -5.12
N ASN A 18 -9.53 3.00 -5.18
CA ASN A 18 -10.34 3.25 -3.99
C ASN A 18 -10.94 1.93 -3.48
N VAL A 19 -10.74 1.61 -2.20
CA VAL A 19 -11.23 0.37 -1.55
C VAL A 19 -12.35 0.61 -0.54
N TRP A 20 -12.86 1.84 -0.45
CA TRP A 20 -14.03 2.24 0.32
C TRP A 20 -14.02 1.73 1.78
N LYS A 21 -12.84 1.80 2.41
CA LYS A 21 -12.56 1.34 3.80
C LYS A 21 -12.87 -0.14 4.05
N SER A 22 -13.01 -0.95 3.01
CA SER A 22 -13.33 -2.37 3.14
C SER A 22 -12.06 -3.21 3.27
N ASP A 23 -11.92 -3.94 4.38
CA ASP A 23 -10.83 -4.91 4.60
C ASP A 23 -10.80 -5.98 3.49
N ILE A 24 -11.96 -6.45 3.04
CA ILE A 24 -12.08 -7.49 2.01
C ILE A 24 -11.58 -6.99 0.65
N ALA A 25 -12.10 -5.86 0.18
CA ALA A 25 -11.66 -5.20 -1.06
C ALA A 25 -10.14 -4.93 -1.06
N GLN A 26 -9.60 -4.42 0.06
CA GLN A 26 -8.16 -4.19 0.19
C GLN A 26 -7.36 -5.49 0.16
N ALA A 27 -7.80 -6.53 0.89
CA ALA A 27 -7.16 -7.83 0.88
C ALA A 27 -7.19 -8.47 -0.52
N ALA A 28 -8.29 -8.36 -1.26
CA ALA A 28 -8.39 -8.82 -2.63
C ALA A 28 -7.36 -8.11 -3.52
N MET A 29 -7.29 -6.77 -3.47
CA MET A 29 -6.30 -5.99 -4.21
C MET A 29 -4.86 -6.43 -3.88
N LEU A 30 -4.51 -6.55 -2.60
CA LEU A 30 -3.16 -6.94 -2.16
C LEU A 30 -2.76 -8.36 -2.58
N ASN A 31 -3.72 -9.29 -2.64
CA ASN A 31 -3.47 -10.66 -3.06
C ASN A 31 -3.41 -10.83 -4.59
N THR A 32 -4.02 -9.91 -5.34
CA THR A 32 -3.97 -9.91 -6.81
C THR A 32 -2.78 -9.15 -7.36
N ALA A 33 -2.27 -8.15 -6.62
CA ALA A 33 -1.13 -7.36 -7.06
C ALA A 33 0.18 -8.16 -7.01
N CYS A 34 0.68 -8.54 -8.19
CA CYS A 34 2.00 -9.17 -8.34
C CYS A 34 3.12 -8.11 -8.29
N PRO A 35 4.14 -8.26 -7.43
CA PRO A 35 5.28 -7.33 -7.37
C PRO A 35 6.15 -7.29 -8.63
N GLU A 36 6.00 -8.28 -9.53
CA GLU A 36 6.69 -8.32 -10.82
C GLU A 36 6.00 -7.44 -11.87
N ASP A 37 4.71 -7.15 -11.69
CA ASP A 37 3.89 -6.35 -12.62
C ASP A 37 3.70 -4.90 -12.17
N TRP A 38 3.78 -4.65 -10.85
CA TRP A 38 3.49 -3.36 -10.24
C TRP A 38 4.60 -2.92 -9.29
N ASP A 39 5.10 -1.70 -9.47
CA ASP A 39 6.11 -1.12 -8.59
C ASP A 39 5.48 -0.51 -7.32
N MET A 40 4.27 0.05 -7.47
CA MET A 40 3.59 0.78 -6.40
C MET A 40 2.07 0.57 -6.43
N LEU A 41 1.47 0.49 -5.24
CA LEU A 41 0.02 0.48 -5.04
C LEU A 41 -0.40 1.76 -4.33
N ALA A 42 -1.32 2.52 -4.94
CA ALA A 42 -1.87 3.75 -4.39
C ALA A 42 -3.33 3.54 -3.98
N ILE A 43 -3.56 3.34 -2.67
CA ILE A 43 -4.88 3.01 -2.12
C ILE A 43 -5.57 4.27 -1.61
N GLN A 44 -6.78 4.57 -2.09
CA GLN A 44 -7.66 5.60 -1.52
C GLN A 44 -8.70 4.98 -0.61
N GLU A 45 -9.07 5.71 0.44
CA GLU A 45 -9.95 5.23 1.50
C GLU A 45 -9.54 3.83 2.02
N PRO A 46 -8.28 3.65 2.45
CA PRO A 46 -7.81 2.35 2.91
C PRO A 46 -8.62 1.89 4.12
N TYR A 47 -8.74 0.58 4.28
CA TYR A 47 -9.11 0.01 5.57
C TYR A 47 -8.01 0.32 6.59
N LEU A 48 -8.41 0.90 7.72
CA LEU A 48 -7.52 1.15 8.85
C LEU A 48 -7.96 0.30 10.03
N ASP A 49 -7.01 -0.36 10.69
CA ASP A 49 -7.26 -1.10 11.92
C ASP A 49 -7.56 -0.16 13.11
N HIS A 50 -7.81 -0.73 14.28
CA HIS A 50 -8.07 0.04 15.51
C HIS A 50 -6.90 0.94 15.94
N LEU A 51 -5.69 0.66 15.46
CA LEU A 51 -4.50 1.46 15.65
C LEU A 51 -4.27 2.43 14.47
N GLY A 52 -5.27 2.63 13.60
CA GLY A 52 -5.21 3.54 12.46
C GLY A 52 -4.18 3.16 11.39
N ASN A 53 -3.75 1.90 11.35
CA ASN A 53 -2.78 1.40 10.38
C ASN A 53 -3.51 0.63 9.26
N THR A 54 -3.05 0.82 8.03
CA THR A 54 -3.42 -0.05 6.92
C THR A 54 -2.65 -1.38 6.97
N LYS A 55 -3.23 -2.43 6.39
CA LYS A 55 -2.60 -3.74 6.25
C LYS A 55 -1.88 -3.87 4.91
N ALA A 56 -0.80 -4.63 4.88
CA ALA A 56 -0.11 -5.07 3.66
C ALA A 56 0.29 -6.54 3.78
N SER A 57 0.47 -7.24 2.65
CA SER A 57 1.10 -8.56 2.64
C SER A 57 2.62 -8.42 2.79
N SER A 58 3.32 -9.54 3.01
CA SER A 58 4.79 -9.55 3.16
C SER A 58 5.56 -9.05 1.93
N TYR A 59 4.90 -8.95 0.77
CA TYR A 59 5.46 -8.45 -0.47
C TYR A 59 5.46 -6.92 -0.56
N TRP A 60 4.60 -6.24 0.19
CA TRP A 60 4.38 -4.80 0.08
C TRP A 60 4.82 -4.06 1.34
N ARG A 61 5.53 -2.94 1.15
CA ARG A 61 5.87 -2.03 2.25
C ARG A 61 4.90 -0.86 2.28
N VAL A 62 4.21 -0.68 3.39
CA VAL A 62 3.33 0.47 3.59
C VAL A 62 4.16 1.74 3.75
N VAL A 63 3.79 2.78 3.00
CA VAL A 63 4.31 4.14 3.16
C VAL A 63 3.11 5.07 3.38
N TYR A 64 3.14 5.81 4.49
CA TYR A 64 2.14 6.82 4.78
C TYR A 64 2.62 8.20 4.34
N PRO A 65 1.70 9.11 3.96
CA PRO A 65 2.01 10.54 3.87
C PRO A 65 2.54 11.06 5.21
N ARG A 66 3.38 12.10 5.15
CA ARG A 66 4.09 12.67 6.32
C ARG A 66 3.17 12.99 7.50
N ASP A 67 1.96 13.47 7.23
CA ASP A 67 1.05 13.99 8.25
C ASP A 67 0.04 12.96 8.78
N HIS A 68 0.13 11.69 8.36
CA HIS A 68 -0.76 10.61 8.81
C HIS A 68 -0.82 10.45 10.34
N CYS A 69 0.29 10.73 11.02
CA CYS A 69 0.37 10.66 12.48
C CYS A 69 -0.07 11.96 13.18
N HIS A 70 0.06 13.12 12.53
CA HIS A 70 -0.28 14.43 13.13
C HIS A 70 -1.80 14.66 13.18
N ASP A 71 -2.55 14.10 12.24
CA ASP A 71 -4.01 14.28 12.19
C ASP A 71 -4.74 13.55 13.33
N ARG A 72 -4.05 12.65 14.06
CA ARG A 72 -4.61 11.97 15.23
C ARG A 72 -4.57 12.79 16.50
N SER A 73 -3.60 13.69 16.65
CA SER A 73 -3.45 14.53 17.86
C SER A 73 -4.31 15.78 17.83
N SER A 74 -4.87 16.15 16.67
CA SER A 74 -5.63 17.39 16.49
C SER A 74 -7.16 17.20 16.66
N ARG A 75 -7.58 15.99 17.06
CA ARG A 75 -8.98 15.63 17.33
C ARG A 75 -9.15 15.25 18.80
N SER A 76 -8.97 16.21 19.69
CA SER A 76 -9.35 16.15 21.11
C SER A 76 -10.34 17.25 21.42
#